data_AF-A0A970T7Y6-F1
#
_entry.id   AF-A0A970T7Y6-F1
#
_cell.length_a   1.000
_cell.length_b   1.000
_cell.length_c   1.000
_cell.angle_alpha   90.00
_cell.angle_beta   90.00
_cell.angle_gamma   90.00
#
_symmetry.space_group_name_H-M   'P 1'
#
loop_
_entity.id
_entity.type
_entity.pdbx_description
1 polymer ?
#
loop_
_entity_poly.entity_id
_entity_poly.type
_entity_poly.pdbx_seq_one_letter_code
_entity_poly.pdbx_strand_id
1 'polypeptide(L)'
;MALTSNCDAIGIIPEDAFNKIIDQIMYQMPATFNYATENLIRRQHYCNRIYADPFLEQMGKSIVTKVDQIPILGTNSGFDFCMQVKDLKLDFNPCNTIILPPELGNLAVQQFAVTIKICAGLVCGNLSQVVLNPKVVSTKVVKTASPKTSDLKQFSRKKISDVFNMNKGIVFNPAFYNRLSCFCMDVFAKLTVLNDSNYLSIKLMGLEIKDIAPVALENIIECYVRRLLQETVFPKMKIAMSKLVLGLESYVTVLPMPTDDVIPFNPSVTNDNLTVYLKVQ
;
A
#
# COMPACT_ATOMS: atom_id res chain seq x y z
N MET A 1 45.61 -26.26 -3.21
CA MET A 1 45.60 -25.60 -4.52
C MET A 1 45.13 -26.60 -5.58
N ALA A 2 43.84 -26.95 -5.61
CA ALA A 2 43.31 -27.98 -6.53
C ALA A 2 42.47 -27.41 -7.68
N LEU A 3 42.20 -26.10 -7.69
CA LEU A 3 41.33 -25.45 -8.68
C LEU A 3 42.08 -24.95 -9.93
N THR A 4 43.41 -24.97 -9.93
CA THR A 4 44.24 -24.41 -11.02
C THR A 4 45.10 -25.47 -11.72
N SER A 5 44.97 -26.74 -11.37
CA SER A 5 45.89 -27.78 -11.82
C SER A 5 45.81 -28.14 -13.30
N ASN A 6 44.82 -27.61 -14.05
CA ASN A 6 44.65 -27.78 -15.51
C ASN A 6 43.99 -26.55 -16.16
N CYS A 7 44.33 -25.32 -15.75
CA CYS A 7 43.77 -24.11 -16.36
C CYS A 7 44.79 -23.43 -17.28
N ASP A 8 44.51 -23.37 -18.59
CA ASP A 8 45.38 -22.73 -19.59
C ASP A 8 45.26 -21.20 -19.62
N ALA A 9 44.19 -20.65 -19.03
CA ALA A 9 43.97 -19.21 -18.90
C ALA A 9 43.30 -18.89 -17.56
N ILE A 10 43.66 -17.74 -16.98
CA ILE A 10 43.08 -17.22 -15.73
C ILE A 10 42.50 -15.84 -16.03
N GLY A 11 41.19 -15.70 -15.83
CA GLY A 11 40.51 -14.40 -15.83
C GLY A 11 40.36 -13.91 -14.40
N ILE A 12 40.86 -12.70 -14.10
CA ILE A 12 40.70 -12.05 -12.80
C ILE A 12 39.88 -10.79 -13.02
N ILE A 13 38.73 -10.71 -12.37
CA ILE A 13 37.88 -9.52 -12.39
C ILE A 13 37.88 -8.95 -10.98
N PRO A 14 38.41 -7.73 -10.76
CA PRO A 14 38.41 -7.12 -9.45
C PRO A 14 37.00 -6.67 -9.04
N GLU A 15 36.77 -6.61 -7.74
CA GLU A 15 35.51 -6.13 -7.14
C GLU A 15 35.07 -4.76 -7.69
N ASP A 16 35.99 -3.81 -7.78
CA ASP A 16 35.71 -2.47 -8.30
C ASP A 16 35.17 -2.50 -9.73
N ALA A 17 35.61 -3.46 -10.55
CA ALA A 17 35.08 -3.63 -11.89
C ALA A 17 33.65 -4.15 -11.86
N PHE A 18 33.33 -5.11 -10.99
CA PHE A 18 31.96 -5.60 -10.82
C PHE A 18 31.01 -4.50 -10.34
N ASN A 19 31.41 -3.75 -9.32
CA ASN A 19 30.59 -2.66 -8.78
C ASN A 19 30.35 -1.57 -9.86
N LYS A 20 31.37 -1.20 -10.64
CA LYS A 20 31.20 -0.28 -11.78
C LYS A 20 30.29 -0.83 -12.88
N ILE A 21 30.36 -2.13 -13.17
CA ILE A 21 29.46 -2.78 -14.15
C ILE A 21 28.01 -2.70 -13.66
N ILE A 22 27.77 -2.96 -12.37
CA ILE A 22 26.44 -2.85 -11.77
C ILE A 22 25.92 -1.42 -11.88
N ASP A 23 26.73 -0.43 -11.47
CA ASP A 23 26.37 0.99 -11.58
C ASP A 23 26.01 1.38 -13.02
N GLN A 24 26.81 0.92 -13.98
CA GLN A 24 26.58 1.19 -15.40
C GLN A 24 25.28 0.54 -15.91
N ILE A 25 25.00 -0.69 -15.49
CA ILE A 25 23.76 -1.39 -15.82
C ILE A 25 22.56 -0.65 -15.23
N MET A 26 22.63 -0.20 -13.98
CA MET A 26 21.56 0.57 -13.34
C MET A 26 21.32 1.91 -14.04
N TYR A 27 22.38 2.56 -14.53
CA TYR A 27 22.30 3.81 -15.29
C TYR A 27 21.71 3.63 -16.70
N GLN A 28 22.08 2.56 -17.40
CA GLN A 28 21.63 2.29 -18.78
C GLN A 28 20.27 1.57 -18.86
N MET A 29 19.92 0.80 -17.82
CA MET A 29 18.68 0.02 -17.74
C MET A 29 17.93 0.27 -16.43
N PRO A 30 17.57 1.52 -16.10
CA PRO A 30 16.94 1.87 -14.83
C PRO A 30 15.58 1.19 -14.61
N ALA A 31 14.84 0.86 -15.68
CA ALA A 31 13.53 0.21 -15.58
C ALA A 31 13.59 -1.19 -14.92
N THR A 32 14.73 -1.89 -14.98
CA THR A 32 14.92 -3.19 -14.33
C THR A 32 14.98 -3.06 -12.80
N PHE A 33 15.24 -1.86 -12.29
CA PHE A 33 15.45 -1.60 -10.87
C PHE A 33 14.37 -0.72 -10.25
N ASN A 34 13.55 -0.06 -11.07
CA ASN A 34 12.53 0.88 -10.64
C ASN A 34 11.16 0.43 -11.12
N TYR A 35 10.24 0.28 -10.17
CA TYR A 35 8.86 -0.17 -10.39
C TYR A 35 7.91 0.86 -9.78
N ALA A 36 6.86 1.24 -10.51
CA ALA A 36 5.83 2.11 -9.97
C ALA A 36 4.49 1.93 -10.69
N THR A 37 3.42 2.34 -10.01
CA THR A 37 2.09 2.39 -10.62
C THR A 37 1.95 3.58 -11.59
N GLU A 38 1.04 3.44 -12.55
CA GLU A 38 0.78 4.44 -13.61
C GLU A 38 0.64 5.87 -13.07
N ASN A 39 -0.09 6.06 -11.97
CA ASN A 39 -0.34 7.38 -11.39
C ASN A 39 0.94 8.04 -10.88
N LEU A 40 1.87 7.26 -10.34
CA LEU A 40 3.16 7.75 -9.87
C LEU A 40 4.10 8.05 -11.05
N ILE A 41 4.08 7.21 -12.09
CA ILE A 41 4.85 7.43 -13.32
C ILE A 41 4.43 8.76 -13.98
N ARG A 42 3.13 8.98 -14.15
CA ARG A 42 2.59 10.23 -14.75
C ARG A 42 2.98 11.48 -13.98
N ARG A 43 3.08 11.39 -12.65
CA ARG A 43 3.45 12.51 -11.78
C ARG A 43 4.95 12.62 -11.54
N GLN A 44 5.74 11.66 -12.03
CA GLN A 44 7.17 11.51 -11.75
C GLN A 44 7.46 11.58 -10.24
N HIS A 45 6.65 10.90 -9.43
CA HIS A 45 6.78 10.88 -7.97
C HIS A 45 7.28 9.52 -7.51
N TYR A 46 8.54 9.48 -7.08
CA TYR A 46 9.24 8.29 -6.63
C TYR A 46 9.90 8.53 -5.28
N CYS A 47 10.35 7.48 -4.61
CA CYS A 47 11.02 7.62 -3.31
C CYS A 47 12.41 8.24 -3.41
N ASN A 48 13.10 8.01 -4.51
CA ASN A 48 14.36 8.66 -4.83
C ASN A 48 14.36 9.11 -6.29
N ARG A 49 15.17 10.13 -6.58
CA ARG A 49 15.49 10.53 -7.94
C ARG A 49 16.16 9.37 -8.67
N ILE A 50 15.67 9.08 -9.87
CA ILE A 50 16.25 8.07 -10.75
C ILE A 50 17.28 8.78 -11.64
N TYR A 51 18.52 8.28 -11.62
CA TYR A 51 19.57 8.71 -12.53
C TYR A 51 19.63 7.73 -13.69
N ALA A 52 19.51 8.24 -14.90
CA ALA A 52 19.40 7.45 -16.12
C ALA A 52 20.16 8.13 -17.25
N ASP A 53 20.57 7.36 -18.24
CA ASP A 53 21.15 7.88 -19.46
C ASP A 53 20.15 8.82 -20.18
N PRO A 54 20.49 10.11 -20.43
CA PRO A 54 19.63 11.05 -21.15
C PRO A 54 19.18 10.54 -22.53
N PHE A 55 19.96 9.65 -23.16
CA PHE A 55 19.60 9.05 -24.43
C PHE A 55 18.33 8.18 -24.36
N LEU A 56 17.99 7.64 -23.18
CA LEU A 56 16.75 6.87 -22.97
C LEU A 56 15.51 7.74 -23.15
N GLU A 57 15.55 8.98 -22.64
CA GLU A 57 14.45 9.94 -22.83
C GLU A 57 14.28 10.32 -24.31
N GLN A 58 15.40 10.51 -25.03
CA GLN A 58 15.40 10.80 -26.46
C GLN A 58 14.82 9.65 -27.30
N MET A 59 15.05 8.41 -26.89
CA MET A 59 14.48 7.22 -27.54
C MET A 59 13.05 6.89 -27.09
N GLY A 60 12.47 7.65 -26.16
CA GLY A 60 11.15 7.36 -25.58
C GLY A 60 11.11 6.05 -24.78
N LYS A 61 12.26 5.56 -24.29
CA LYS A 61 12.32 4.38 -23.42
C LYS A 61 11.93 4.77 -21.99
N SER A 62 11.09 3.95 -21.37
CA SER A 62 10.72 4.18 -19.96
C SER A 62 11.89 3.90 -19.03
N ILE A 63 12.07 4.78 -18.04
CA ILE A 63 13.04 4.60 -16.95
C ILE A 63 12.46 3.84 -15.75
N VAL A 64 11.17 3.52 -15.79
CA VAL A 64 10.43 2.79 -14.74
C VAL A 64 9.56 1.71 -15.37
N THR A 65 9.56 0.52 -14.78
CA THR A 65 8.63 -0.54 -15.13
C THR A 65 7.28 -0.27 -14.48
N LYS A 66 6.23 -0.20 -15.31
CA LYS A 66 4.86 -0.07 -14.84
C LYS A 66 4.39 -1.36 -14.17
N VAL A 67 3.84 -1.24 -12.97
CA VAL A 67 3.20 -2.32 -12.22
C VAL A 67 1.77 -1.94 -11.83
N ASP A 68 0.93 -2.95 -11.61
CA ASP A 68 -0.45 -2.74 -11.17
C ASP A 68 -0.51 -2.30 -9.71
N GLN A 69 -1.61 -1.66 -9.32
CA GLN A 69 -1.80 -1.22 -7.93
C GLN A 69 -1.86 -2.40 -6.96
N ILE A 70 -1.42 -2.18 -5.72
CA ILE A 70 -1.59 -3.19 -4.66
C ILE A 70 -3.10 -3.29 -4.37
N PRO A 71 -3.73 -4.46 -4.57
CA PRO A 71 -5.17 -4.58 -4.42
C PRO A 71 -5.57 -4.46 -2.95
N ILE A 72 -6.68 -3.75 -2.72
CA ILE A 72 -7.39 -3.80 -1.44
C ILE A 72 -8.35 -4.98 -1.53
N LEU A 73 -8.06 -6.03 -0.77
CA LEU A 73 -8.81 -7.28 -0.81
C LEU A 73 -10.31 -7.02 -0.63
N GLY A 74 -11.14 -7.45 -1.59
CA GLY A 74 -12.59 -7.27 -1.52
C GLY A 74 -13.12 -5.99 -2.18
N THR A 75 -12.28 -5.23 -2.87
CA THR A 75 -12.67 -4.04 -3.65
C THR A 75 -12.09 -4.08 -5.07
N ASN A 76 -12.56 -3.18 -5.94
CA ASN A 76 -11.95 -2.93 -7.26
C ASN A 76 -10.91 -1.80 -7.21
N SER A 77 -10.42 -1.47 -6.01
CA SER A 77 -9.52 -0.35 -5.75
C SER A 77 -8.17 -0.85 -5.26
N GLY A 78 -7.13 -0.05 -5.47
CA GLY A 78 -5.79 -0.39 -5.02
C GLY A 78 -5.01 0.82 -4.52
N PHE A 79 -3.82 0.54 -4.01
CA PHE A 79 -2.85 1.55 -3.64
C PHE A 79 -1.84 1.77 -4.75
N ASP A 80 -1.58 3.05 -5.02
CA ASP A 80 -0.41 3.43 -5.79
C ASP A 80 0.85 3.22 -4.96
N PHE A 81 1.86 2.58 -5.55
CA PHE A 81 3.11 2.26 -4.87
C PHE A 81 4.29 2.35 -5.83
N CYS A 82 5.48 2.50 -5.26
CA CYS A 82 6.73 2.36 -5.99
C CYS A 82 7.74 1.55 -5.19
N MET A 83 8.66 0.91 -5.90
CA MET A 83 9.77 0.13 -5.36
C MET A 83 11.00 0.40 -6.24
N GLN A 84 12.13 0.67 -5.60
CA GLN A 84 13.37 1.06 -6.26
C GLN A 84 14.54 0.35 -5.60
N VAL A 85 15.34 -0.36 -6.38
CA VAL A 85 16.67 -0.79 -5.95
C VAL A 85 17.62 0.37 -6.20
N LYS A 86 18.14 0.96 -5.12
CA LYS A 86 18.94 2.19 -5.16
C LYS A 86 20.43 1.93 -5.24
N ASP A 87 20.90 0.89 -4.56
CA ASP A 87 22.31 0.54 -4.49
C ASP A 87 22.44 -0.98 -4.46
N LEU A 88 23.42 -1.51 -5.17
CA LEU A 88 23.75 -2.94 -5.21
C LEU A 88 25.27 -3.06 -5.26
N LYS A 89 25.87 -3.64 -4.23
CA LYS A 89 27.32 -3.77 -4.11
C LYS A 89 27.73 -5.17 -3.76
N LEU A 90 28.88 -5.57 -4.29
CA LEU A 90 29.58 -6.81 -4.00
C LEU A 90 30.86 -6.52 -3.22
N ASP A 91 31.17 -7.38 -2.25
CA ASP A 91 32.45 -7.37 -1.52
C ASP A 91 33.00 -8.79 -1.38
N PHE A 92 34.18 -9.05 -1.91
CA PHE A 92 34.84 -10.35 -1.83
C PHE A 92 35.68 -10.45 -0.55
N ASN A 93 35.88 -11.67 -0.04
CA ASN A 93 36.81 -11.90 1.08
C ASN A 93 38.19 -11.26 0.80
N PRO A 94 38.76 -10.45 1.72
CA PRO A 94 38.47 -10.40 3.17
C PRO A 94 37.41 -9.39 3.67
N CYS A 95 36.51 -8.87 2.82
CA CYS A 95 35.47 -7.89 3.19
C CYS A 95 36.05 -6.52 3.53
N ASN A 96 36.48 -5.77 2.51
CA ASN A 96 37.17 -4.49 2.71
C ASN A 96 36.29 -3.25 2.47
N THR A 97 35.17 -3.42 1.78
CA THR A 97 34.37 -2.31 1.24
C THR A 97 33.02 -2.18 1.95
N ILE A 98 32.44 -3.31 2.38
CA ILE A 98 31.12 -3.40 3.01
C ILE A 98 31.31 -3.74 4.49
N ILE A 99 30.72 -2.91 5.36
CA ILE A 99 30.66 -3.21 6.80
C ILE A 99 29.46 -4.12 7.02
N LEU A 100 29.73 -5.41 7.25
CA LEU A 100 28.69 -6.39 7.54
C LEU A 100 28.07 -6.15 8.94
N PRO A 101 26.75 -6.34 9.09
CA PRO A 101 26.11 -6.38 10.40
C PRO A 101 26.73 -7.45 11.31
N PRO A 102 26.79 -7.21 12.63
CA PRO A 102 27.40 -8.14 13.59
C PRO A 102 26.75 -9.54 13.56
N GLU A 103 25.47 -9.63 13.20
CA GLU A 103 24.69 -10.87 13.08
C GLU A 103 25.22 -11.81 11.99
N LEU A 104 25.77 -11.24 10.91
CA LEU A 104 26.36 -12.01 9.82
C LEU A 104 27.80 -12.43 10.13
N GLY A 105 28.53 -11.67 10.95
CA GLY A 105 29.95 -11.88 11.20
C GLY A 105 30.82 -11.78 9.94
N ASN A 106 32.10 -12.13 10.05
CA ASN A 106 33.08 -11.93 8.96
C ASN A 106 32.90 -12.89 7.77
N LEU A 107 33.36 -12.49 6.58
CA LEU A 107 33.44 -13.37 5.42
C LEU A 107 34.53 -14.42 5.62
N ALA A 108 34.19 -15.69 5.39
CA ALA A 108 35.18 -16.77 5.33
C ALA A 108 35.81 -16.86 3.92
N VAL A 109 36.86 -17.70 3.80
CA VAL A 109 37.50 -17.99 2.52
C VAL A 109 36.47 -18.55 1.52
N GLN A 110 36.50 -18.06 0.26
CA GLN A 110 35.52 -18.36 -0.80
C GLN A 110 34.08 -17.87 -0.53
N GLN A 111 33.93 -16.87 0.33
CA GLN A 111 32.66 -16.15 0.51
C GLN A 111 32.75 -14.71 0.02
N PHE A 112 31.60 -14.17 -0.32
CA PHE A 112 31.43 -12.78 -0.71
C PHE A 112 30.11 -12.24 -0.16
N ALA A 113 30.08 -10.94 0.10
CA ALA A 113 28.91 -10.22 0.55
C ALA A 113 28.23 -9.52 -0.62
N VAL A 114 26.90 -9.44 -0.57
CA VAL A 114 26.07 -8.57 -1.39
C VAL A 114 25.32 -7.63 -0.45
N THR A 115 25.34 -6.34 -0.76
CA THR A 115 24.48 -5.35 -0.10
C THR A 115 23.50 -4.77 -1.12
N ILE A 116 22.22 -4.74 -0.75
CA ILE A 116 21.14 -4.20 -1.57
C ILE A 116 20.41 -3.14 -0.76
N LYS A 117 20.33 -1.91 -1.29
CA LYS A 117 19.49 -0.86 -0.72
C LYS A 117 18.20 -0.78 -1.50
N ILE A 118 17.09 -1.15 -0.86
CA ILE A 118 15.76 -1.15 -1.47
C ILE A 118 14.94 -0.03 -0.83
N CYS A 119 14.36 0.83 -1.66
CA CYS A 119 13.44 1.87 -1.22
C CYS A 119 12.05 1.57 -1.77
N ALA A 120 11.04 1.61 -0.91
CA ALA A 120 9.66 1.40 -1.32
C ALA A 120 8.79 2.52 -0.76
N GLY A 121 7.68 2.80 -1.44
CA GLY A 121 6.71 3.75 -0.95
C GLY A 121 5.28 3.44 -1.36
N LEU A 122 4.36 3.84 -0.49
CA LEU A 122 2.92 3.65 -0.66
C LEU A 122 2.22 5.00 -0.58
N VAL A 123 1.28 5.23 -1.49
CA VAL A 123 0.42 6.42 -1.45
C VAL A 123 -0.71 6.17 -0.47
N CYS A 124 -0.57 6.74 0.72
CA CYS A 124 -1.59 6.74 1.75
C CYS A 124 -2.38 8.04 1.69
N GLY A 125 -3.50 8.02 0.96
CA GLY A 125 -4.46 9.12 1.00
C GLY A 125 -5.19 9.12 2.35
N ASN A 126 -5.45 10.31 2.90
CA ASN A 126 -6.42 10.42 3.99
C ASN A 126 -7.81 10.09 3.43
N LEU A 127 -8.44 9.04 3.96
CA LEU A 127 -9.86 8.74 3.78
C LEU A 127 -10.71 9.76 4.54
N SER A 128 -10.66 11.01 4.09
CA SER A 128 -11.74 11.93 4.40
C SER A 128 -12.91 11.50 3.53
N GLN A 129 -13.85 10.78 4.16
CA GLN A 129 -15.17 10.37 3.67
C GLN A 129 -15.22 8.99 2.97
N VAL A 130 -15.41 7.95 3.78
CA VAL A 130 -16.23 6.81 3.37
C VAL A 130 -17.61 7.36 3.02
N VAL A 131 -17.84 7.67 1.73
CA VAL A 131 -19.18 7.98 1.23
C VAL A 131 -19.93 6.66 1.24
N LEU A 132 -20.77 6.47 2.26
CA LEU A 132 -21.78 5.42 2.30
C LEU A 132 -22.59 5.51 1.00
N ASN A 133 -22.41 4.53 0.11
CA ASN A 133 -23.21 4.41 -1.10
C ASN A 133 -24.64 4.01 -0.65
N PRO A 134 -25.67 4.89 -0.78
CA PRO A 134 -27.00 4.63 -0.25
C PRO A 134 -27.76 3.56 -1.05
N LYS A 135 -27.20 3.00 -2.12
CA LYS A 135 -27.85 1.99 -2.97
C LYS A 135 -28.17 0.65 -2.28
N VAL A 136 -27.74 0.43 -1.04
CA VAL A 136 -28.04 -0.81 -0.28
C VAL A 136 -29.27 -0.67 0.63
N VAL A 137 -29.87 0.53 0.77
CA VAL A 137 -31.17 0.66 1.46
C VAL A 137 -32.29 0.64 0.43
N SER A 138 -32.61 -0.55 -0.08
CA SER A 138 -33.90 -0.76 -0.76
C SER A 138 -34.97 -0.99 0.31
N THR A 139 -35.44 0.09 0.94
CA THR A 139 -36.73 0.06 1.63
C THR A 139 -37.83 0.06 0.57
N LYS A 140 -38.25 -1.13 0.12
CA LYS A 140 -39.60 -1.31 -0.40
C LYS A 140 -40.58 -1.06 0.76
N VAL A 141 -40.89 0.20 1.02
CA VAL A 141 -42.04 0.57 1.85
C VAL A 141 -43.28 0.30 1.01
N VAL A 142 -43.94 -0.81 1.30
CA VAL A 142 -45.32 -1.06 0.89
C VAL A 142 -46.17 0.07 1.50
N LYS A 143 -46.65 1.00 0.67
CA LYS A 143 -47.66 1.97 1.09
C LYS A 143 -49.03 1.47 0.64
N THR A 144 -49.78 0.97 1.61
CA THR A 144 -51.22 0.75 1.56
C THR A 144 -51.99 2.09 1.52
N ALA A 145 -53.20 2.01 0.99
CA ALA A 145 -54.18 3.02 0.58
C ALA A 145 -54.39 4.31 1.42
N SER A 146 -54.87 5.36 0.72
CA SER A 146 -55.26 6.69 1.22
C SER A 146 -56.53 6.72 2.09
N PRO A 147 -56.82 7.87 2.73
CA PRO A 147 -58.01 8.64 2.29
C PRO A 147 -57.78 10.14 2.06
N LYS A 148 -58.70 10.69 1.25
CA LYS A 148 -59.00 12.08 0.84
C LYS A 148 -59.26 13.00 2.08
N THR A 149 -59.20 14.34 2.09
CA THR A 149 -59.52 15.39 1.09
C THR A 149 -59.11 16.78 1.62
N SER A 150 -58.92 17.72 0.68
CA SER A 150 -59.19 19.18 0.71
C SER A 150 -58.31 20.16 1.50
N ASP A 151 -57.87 21.17 0.75
CA ASP A 151 -57.51 22.55 1.10
C ASP A 151 -56.08 22.87 1.54
N LEU A 152 -55.25 23.31 0.57
CA LEU A 152 -54.88 24.73 0.46
C LEU A 152 -54.04 24.98 -0.81
N LYS A 153 -54.68 25.66 -1.77
CA LYS A 153 -54.11 26.19 -3.00
C LYS A 153 -53.18 27.37 -2.68
N GLN A 154 -51.86 27.18 -2.66
CA GLN A 154 -50.86 28.19 -3.07
C GLN A 154 -49.43 27.68 -2.82
N PHE A 155 -48.93 26.77 -3.65
CA PHE A 155 -47.48 26.69 -3.86
C PHE A 155 -47.26 26.38 -5.34
N SER A 156 -46.83 27.43 -6.05
CA SER A 156 -46.33 27.34 -7.41
C SER A 156 -45.32 26.19 -7.51
N ARG A 157 -45.54 25.28 -8.46
CA ARG A 157 -44.65 24.15 -8.76
C ARG A 157 -43.30 24.68 -9.28
N LYS A 158 -42.44 25.16 -8.38
CA LYS A 158 -40.99 25.19 -8.67
C LYS A 158 -40.52 23.75 -8.64
N LYS A 159 -39.94 23.28 -9.75
CA LYS A 159 -39.29 21.97 -9.77
C LYS A 159 -38.19 22.01 -8.70
N ILE A 160 -38.10 20.95 -7.90
CA ILE A 160 -37.03 20.76 -6.91
C ILE A 160 -35.64 20.84 -7.56
N SER A 161 -35.54 20.65 -8.89
CA SER A 161 -34.33 20.87 -9.69
C SER A 161 -33.78 22.30 -9.64
N ASP A 162 -34.60 23.30 -9.29
CA ASP A 162 -34.18 24.70 -9.28
C ASP A 162 -33.69 25.14 -7.88
N VAL A 163 -33.97 24.33 -6.85
CA VAL A 163 -33.48 24.53 -5.48
C VAL A 163 -32.10 23.89 -5.30
N PHE A 164 -31.85 22.76 -5.99
CA PHE A 164 -30.54 22.11 -6.04
C PHE A 164 -29.89 22.39 -7.39
N ASN A 165 -29.09 23.45 -7.44
CA ASN A 165 -28.23 23.78 -8.57
C ASN A 165 -27.08 22.75 -8.70
N MET A 166 -27.42 21.46 -8.86
CA MET A 166 -26.49 20.33 -9.06
C MET A 166 -26.20 20.14 -10.56
N ASN A 167 -25.87 21.23 -11.26
CA ASN A 167 -25.27 21.19 -12.60
C ASN A 167 -23.74 21.29 -12.56
N LYS A 168 -23.14 21.10 -11.38
CA LYS A 168 -21.72 20.80 -11.27
C LYS A 168 -21.61 19.43 -10.63
N GLY A 169 -21.23 18.44 -11.45
CA GLY A 169 -20.72 17.18 -10.93
C GLY A 169 -19.68 17.48 -9.85
N ILE A 170 -19.65 16.64 -8.82
CA ILE A 170 -18.65 16.74 -7.77
C ILE A 170 -17.28 16.73 -8.44
N VAL A 171 -16.65 17.90 -8.53
CA VAL A 171 -15.25 18.02 -8.89
C VAL A 171 -14.51 17.57 -7.64
N PHE A 172 -14.05 16.31 -7.65
CA PHE A 172 -13.05 15.87 -6.70
C PHE A 172 -11.84 16.78 -6.89
N ASN A 173 -11.55 17.62 -5.90
CA ASN A 173 -10.31 18.37 -5.88
C ASN A 173 -9.19 17.38 -5.52
N PRO A 174 -8.28 17.02 -6.44
CA PRO A 174 -7.22 16.03 -6.17
C PRO A 174 -6.12 16.57 -5.24
N ALA A 175 -6.30 17.75 -4.64
CA ALA A 175 -5.34 18.44 -3.78
C ALA A 175 -5.32 17.97 -2.31
N PHE A 176 -5.93 16.82 -1.97
CA PHE A 176 -5.79 16.24 -0.64
C PHE A 176 -4.57 15.30 -0.62
N TYR A 177 -3.44 15.85 -0.18
CA TYR A 177 -2.14 15.24 0.10
C TYR A 177 -2.03 13.71 -0.03
N ASN A 178 -1.87 13.22 -1.26
CA ASN A 178 -1.30 11.90 -1.56
C ASN A 178 0.22 11.96 -1.37
N ARG A 179 0.69 12.09 -0.12
CA ARG A 179 2.13 12.00 0.16
C ARG A 179 2.51 10.54 0.03
N LEU A 180 3.37 10.25 -0.95
CA LEU A 180 4.04 8.97 -1.06
C LEU A 180 4.89 8.79 0.20
N SER A 181 4.49 7.87 1.08
CA SER A 181 5.27 7.54 2.27
C SER A 181 6.36 6.58 1.85
N CYS A 182 7.62 6.96 2.04
CA CYS A 182 8.78 6.20 1.57
C CYS A 182 9.63 5.73 2.72
N PHE A 183 10.20 4.53 2.56
CA PHE A 183 11.20 3.97 3.45
C PHE A 183 12.26 3.26 2.61
N CYS A 184 13.47 3.13 3.18
CA CYS A 184 14.54 2.35 2.58
C CYS A 184 15.06 1.35 3.60
N MET A 185 15.42 0.17 3.12
CA MET A 185 16.03 -0.90 3.91
C MET A 185 17.33 -1.33 3.25
N ASP A 186 18.30 -1.70 4.07
CA ASP A 186 19.57 -2.27 3.63
C ASP A 186 19.53 -3.78 3.91
N VAL A 187 19.69 -4.57 2.85
CA VAL A 187 19.69 -6.04 2.89
C VAL A 187 21.11 -6.51 2.63
N PHE A 188 21.62 -7.36 3.53
CA PHE A 188 22.95 -7.92 3.46
C PHE A 188 22.83 -9.43 3.25
N ALA A 189 23.53 -9.97 2.26
CA ALA A 189 23.59 -11.39 1.99
C ALA A 189 25.03 -11.87 1.95
N LYS A 190 25.29 -13.00 2.59
CA LYS A 190 26.57 -13.73 2.52
C LYS A 190 26.40 -14.91 1.59
N LEU A 191 27.25 -15.02 0.59
CA LEU A 191 27.14 -15.99 -0.49
C LEU A 191 28.47 -16.72 -0.65
N THR A 192 28.42 -17.94 -1.20
CA THR A 192 29.60 -18.69 -1.61
C THR A 192 29.39 -19.25 -3.01
N VAL A 193 30.46 -19.35 -3.78
CA VAL A 193 30.45 -19.96 -5.11
C VAL A 193 30.94 -21.39 -4.99
N LEU A 194 30.13 -22.34 -5.47
CA LEU A 194 30.49 -23.74 -5.55
C LEU A 194 30.60 -24.13 -7.02
N ASN A 195 31.64 -24.88 -7.36
CA ASN A 195 31.79 -25.47 -8.69
C ASN A 195 31.19 -26.88 -8.67
N ASP A 196 30.03 -27.05 -9.32
CA ASP A 196 29.36 -28.35 -9.44
C ASP A 196 29.53 -28.89 -10.86
N SER A 197 30.71 -29.49 -11.11
CA SER A 197 31.18 -30.29 -12.26
C SER A 197 30.87 -29.85 -13.70
N ASN A 198 30.02 -28.84 -13.93
CA ASN A 198 29.56 -28.30 -15.21
C ASN A 198 28.92 -26.89 -15.08
N TYR A 199 28.57 -26.43 -13.86
CA TYR A 199 28.07 -25.07 -13.65
C TYR A 199 28.56 -24.48 -12.33
N LEU A 200 28.68 -23.15 -12.31
CA LEU A 200 28.90 -22.40 -11.08
C LEU A 200 27.54 -22.23 -10.38
N SER A 201 27.46 -22.70 -9.14
CA SER A 201 26.30 -22.51 -8.29
C SER A 201 26.60 -21.51 -7.18
N ILE A 202 25.63 -20.66 -6.85
CA ILE A 202 25.73 -19.69 -5.77
C ILE A 202 24.87 -20.19 -4.61
N LYS A 203 25.45 -20.30 -3.42
CA LYS A 203 24.74 -20.72 -2.21
C LYS A 203 24.67 -19.57 -1.21
N LEU A 204 23.46 -19.30 -0.72
CA LEU A 204 23.21 -18.35 0.36
C LEU A 204 23.65 -18.95 1.70
N MET A 205 24.53 -18.25 2.39
CA MET A 205 25.09 -18.63 3.69
C MET A 205 24.47 -17.84 4.84
N GLY A 206 24.05 -16.61 4.57
CA GLY A 206 23.35 -15.78 5.54
C GLY A 206 22.62 -14.64 4.84
N LEU A 207 21.53 -14.18 5.43
CA LEU A 207 20.74 -13.05 4.97
C LEU A 207 20.34 -12.25 6.20
N GLU A 208 20.59 -10.96 6.17
CA GLU A 208 20.21 -10.03 7.23
C GLU A 208 19.54 -8.81 6.61
N ILE A 209 18.45 -8.35 7.22
CA ILE A 209 17.76 -7.12 6.83
C ILE A 209 17.98 -6.15 7.98
N LYS A 210 18.82 -5.14 7.74
CA LYS A 210 19.20 -4.20 8.77
C LYS A 210 17.99 -3.37 9.21
N ASP A 211 17.63 -3.54 10.49
CA ASP A 211 16.63 -2.77 11.22
C ASP A 211 15.25 -2.67 10.51
N ILE A 212 14.37 -3.66 10.71
CA ILE A 212 12.93 -3.63 10.30
C ILE A 212 12.11 -2.61 11.13
N ALA A 213 12.77 -1.65 11.78
CA ALA A 213 12.15 -0.62 12.59
C ALA A 213 11.97 0.76 11.90
N PRO A 214 11.78 0.91 10.57
CA PRO A 214 11.44 2.22 10.07
C PRO A 214 9.97 2.52 10.42
N VAL A 215 9.74 3.57 11.20
CA VAL A 215 8.41 4.16 11.48
C VAL A 215 7.57 4.30 10.20
N ALA A 216 8.23 4.52 9.06
CA ALA A 216 7.59 4.58 7.76
C ALA A 216 6.97 3.24 7.28
N LEU A 217 7.57 2.09 7.58
CA LEU A 217 6.98 0.77 7.27
C LEU A 217 5.74 0.51 8.13
N GLU A 218 5.81 0.81 9.43
CA GLU A 218 4.65 0.75 10.33
C GLU A 218 3.51 1.62 9.80
N ASN A 219 3.79 2.89 9.45
CA ASN A 219 2.80 3.80 8.86
C ASN A 219 2.17 3.25 7.58
N ILE A 220 2.95 2.56 6.73
CA ILE A 220 2.47 1.95 5.49
C ILE A 220 1.54 0.77 5.80
N ILE A 221 1.93 -0.09 6.76
CA ILE A 221 1.12 -1.23 7.18
C ILE A 221 -0.19 -0.75 7.83
N GLU A 222 -0.11 0.20 8.77
CA GLU A 222 -1.28 0.79 9.41
C GLU A 222 -2.25 1.39 8.40
N CYS A 223 -1.72 2.10 7.40
CA CYS A 223 -2.49 2.67 6.32
C CYS A 223 -3.22 1.59 5.49
N TYR A 224 -2.51 0.52 5.10
CA TYR A 224 -3.10 -0.60 4.37
C TYR A 224 -4.23 -1.24 5.19
N VAL A 225 -3.95 -1.58 6.45
CA VAL A 225 -4.91 -2.22 7.36
C VAL A 225 -6.11 -1.33 7.60
N ARG A 226 -5.91 -0.03 7.84
CA ARG A 226 -6.99 0.94 8.04
C ARG A 226 -7.95 0.98 6.85
N ARG A 227 -7.40 1.01 5.63
CA ARG A 227 -8.22 1.04 4.41
C ARG A 227 -8.95 -0.28 4.17
N LEU A 228 -8.28 -1.40 4.38
CA LEU A 228 -8.90 -2.73 4.33
C LEU A 228 -10.07 -2.83 5.32
N LEU A 229 -9.88 -2.37 6.55
CA LEU A 229 -10.93 -2.34 7.57
C LEU A 229 -12.11 -1.47 7.13
N GLN A 230 -11.85 -0.24 6.68
CA GLN A 230 -12.88 0.72 6.32
C GLN A 230 -13.66 0.36 5.05
N GLU A 231 -12.98 -0.15 4.02
CA GLU A 231 -13.59 -0.40 2.72
C GLU A 231 -14.15 -1.83 2.58
N THR A 232 -13.63 -2.80 3.35
CA THR A 232 -14.01 -4.21 3.20
C THR A 232 -14.61 -4.81 4.46
N VAL A 233 -13.92 -4.68 5.60
CA VAL A 233 -14.34 -5.38 6.83
C VAL A 233 -15.57 -4.72 7.47
N PHE A 234 -15.53 -3.41 7.72
CA PHE A 234 -16.62 -2.68 8.36
C PHE A 234 -17.93 -2.70 7.57
N PRO A 235 -17.95 -2.55 6.23
CA PRO A 235 -19.19 -2.70 5.47
C PRO A 235 -19.81 -4.10 5.59
N LYS A 236 -18.98 -5.16 5.59
CA LYS A 236 -19.45 -6.53 5.80
C LYS A 236 -19.95 -6.75 7.24
N MET A 237 -19.23 -6.22 8.23
CA MET A 237 -19.66 -6.24 9.64
C MET A 237 -20.98 -5.51 9.83
N LYS A 238 -21.19 -4.34 9.21
CA LYS A 238 -22.45 -3.60 9.29
C LYS A 238 -23.64 -4.46 8.85
N ILE A 239 -23.49 -5.20 7.75
CA ILE A 239 -24.52 -6.11 7.23
C ILE A 239 -24.76 -7.28 8.20
N ALA A 240 -23.70 -7.81 8.81
CA ALA A 240 -23.82 -8.88 9.80
C ALA A 240 -24.49 -8.39 11.10
N MET A 241 -24.07 -7.24 11.61
CA MET A 241 -24.61 -6.61 12.83
C MET A 241 -26.06 -6.20 12.66
N SER A 242 -26.47 -5.68 11.50
CA SER A 242 -27.89 -5.36 11.27
C SER A 242 -28.76 -6.61 11.32
N LYS A 243 -28.27 -7.75 10.84
CA LYS A 243 -28.99 -9.04 10.95
C LYS A 243 -29.03 -9.55 12.38
N LEU A 244 -27.96 -9.35 13.15
CA LEU A 244 -27.86 -9.78 14.53
C LEU A 244 -28.79 -8.95 15.44
N VAL A 245 -28.75 -7.62 15.35
CA VAL A 245 -29.64 -6.72 16.12
C VAL A 245 -31.11 -7.00 15.81
N LEU A 246 -31.47 -7.20 14.53
CA LEU A 246 -32.84 -7.54 14.13
C LEU A 246 -33.22 -9.00 14.44
N GLY A 247 -32.26 -9.88 14.69
CA GLY A 247 -32.50 -11.27 15.09
C GLY A 247 -32.59 -11.47 16.61
N LEU A 248 -32.15 -10.47 17.39
CA LEU A 248 -32.14 -10.48 18.85
C LEU A 248 -33.48 -10.05 19.49
N GLU A 249 -34.54 -9.83 18.69
CA GLU A 249 -35.89 -9.49 19.19
C GLU A 249 -36.42 -10.49 20.23
N SER A 250 -35.86 -11.70 20.28
CA SER A 250 -36.20 -12.75 21.25
C SER A 250 -35.33 -12.78 22.52
N TYR A 251 -34.22 -12.05 22.58
CA TYR A 251 -33.24 -12.10 23.69
C TYR A 251 -32.96 -10.75 24.35
N VAL A 252 -33.43 -9.63 23.78
CA VAL A 252 -33.16 -8.28 24.28
C VAL A 252 -34.44 -7.67 24.82
N THR A 253 -34.44 -7.30 26.10
CA THR A 253 -35.53 -6.56 26.72
C THR A 253 -35.41 -5.08 26.37
N VAL A 254 -36.29 -4.58 25.52
CA VAL A 254 -36.37 -3.14 25.22
C VAL A 254 -37.15 -2.46 26.34
N LEU A 255 -36.46 -1.71 27.19
CA LEU A 255 -37.10 -0.88 28.22
C LEU A 255 -37.23 0.55 27.69
N PRO A 256 -38.46 1.10 27.58
CA PRO A 256 -38.63 2.51 27.24
C PRO A 256 -38.11 3.37 28.40
N MET A 257 -37.02 4.09 28.15
CA MET A 257 -36.54 5.13 29.06
C MET A 257 -36.97 6.50 28.54
N PRO A 258 -37.59 7.36 29.37
CA PRO A 258 -37.81 8.75 29.02
C PRO A 258 -36.45 9.43 28.86
N THR A 259 -36.23 10.05 27.71
CA THR A 259 -35.03 10.86 27.43
C THR A 259 -35.44 12.32 27.32
N ASP A 260 -35.07 13.12 28.32
CA ASP A 260 -35.34 14.57 28.35
C ASP A 260 -34.28 15.40 27.59
N ASP A 261 -33.17 14.77 27.19
CA ASP A 261 -32.02 15.43 26.58
C ASP A 261 -31.86 15.17 25.08
N VAL A 262 -31.26 16.15 24.39
CA VAL A 262 -30.71 15.99 23.04
C VAL A 262 -29.60 14.93 23.10
N ILE A 263 -29.92 13.69 22.74
CA ILE A 263 -28.95 12.59 22.70
C ILE A 263 -27.82 12.98 21.72
N PRO A 264 -26.57 13.20 22.20
CA PRO A 264 -25.50 13.71 21.35
C PRO A 264 -24.98 12.68 20.35
N PHE A 265 -25.01 11.39 20.74
CA PHE A 265 -24.56 10.26 19.92
C PHE A 265 -25.53 9.08 20.04
N ASN A 266 -26.02 8.58 18.91
CA ASN A 266 -26.83 7.36 18.83
C ASN A 266 -26.36 6.50 17.64
N PRO A 267 -25.79 5.31 17.87
CA PRO A 267 -25.56 4.65 19.17
C PRO A 267 -24.43 5.28 20.00
N SER A 268 -24.43 5.05 21.31
CA SER A 268 -23.35 5.42 22.25
C SER A 268 -22.56 4.19 22.68
N VAL A 269 -21.25 4.33 22.89
CA VAL A 269 -20.32 3.27 23.36
C VAL A 269 -19.63 3.65 24.69
N THR A 270 -20.27 4.52 25.46
CA THR A 270 -19.73 5.03 26.74
C THR A 270 -19.99 4.09 27.90
N ASN A 271 -19.16 4.13 28.95
CA ASN A 271 -19.32 3.35 30.19
C ASN A 271 -19.39 1.84 29.96
N ASP A 272 -18.52 1.32 29.09
CA ASP A 272 -18.44 -0.10 28.72
C ASP A 272 -19.76 -0.69 28.16
N ASN A 273 -20.69 0.17 27.73
CA ASN A 273 -22.00 -0.20 27.23
C ASN A 273 -22.23 0.30 25.80
N LEU A 274 -22.77 -0.56 24.93
CA LEU A 274 -23.35 -0.16 23.65
C LEU A 274 -24.84 0.17 23.84
N THR A 275 -25.18 1.46 23.84
CA THR A 275 -26.56 1.94 24.00
C THR A 275 -27.13 2.38 22.65
N VAL A 276 -28.26 1.81 22.25
CA VAL A 276 -29.00 2.18 21.04
C VAL A 276 -30.33 2.81 21.45
N TYR A 277 -30.56 4.05 21.04
CA TYR A 277 -31.84 4.73 21.29
C TYR A 277 -32.76 4.54 20.09
N LEU A 278 -33.93 3.94 20.31
CA LEU A 278 -34.94 3.73 19.28
C LEU A 278 -36.09 4.70 19.51
N LYS A 279 -36.46 5.46 18.47
CA LYS A 279 -37.66 6.29 18.52
C LYS A 279 -38.87 5.40 18.25
N VAL A 280 -39.61 5.07 19.30
CA VAL A 280 -40.88 4.35 19.20
C VAL A 280 -41.97 5.38 18.91
N GLN A 281 -42.67 5.24 17.78
CA GLN A 281 -43.88 6.00 17.44
C GLN A 281 -45.11 5.13 17.69
#